data_AF-A0A4Q0MEV7-F1
#
_entry.id   AF-A0A4Q0MEV7-F1
#
_cell.length_a   1.000
_cell.length_b   1.000
_cell.length_c   1.000
_cell.angle_alpha   90.00
_cell.angle_beta   90.00
_cell.angle_gamma   90.00
#
_symmetry.space_group_name_H-M   'P 1'
#
loop_
_entity.id
_entity.type
_entity.pdbx_description
1 polymer ?
#
loop_
_entity_poly.entity_id
_entity_poly.type
_entity_poly.pdbx_seq_one_letter_code
_entity_poly.pdbx_strand_id
1 'polypeptide(L)' 'MDSEWVKVYTSHDYFKSEIVRQVLTEHEVDAVVLDKQGFPYRIGEVEVYVHQSNFNRAIEIIISSEL' A
#
# COMPACT_ATOMS: atom_id res chain seq x y z
N MET A 1 -11.01 16.89 -9.78
CA MET A 1 -10.21 16.56 -8.58
C MET A 1 -10.07 15.05 -8.62
N ASP A 2 -9.24 14.59 -9.54
CA ASP A 2 -9.05 13.17 -9.81
C ASP A 2 -7.94 12.66 -8.91
N SER A 3 -8.19 11.55 -8.22
CA SER A 3 -7.39 11.00 -7.13
C SER A 3 -5.89 11.02 -7.43
N GLU A 4 -5.15 11.86 -6.70
CA GLU A 4 -3.68 11.87 -6.73
C GLU A 4 -3.06 10.58 -6.18
N TRP A 5 -3.88 9.68 -5.64
CA TRP A 5 -3.47 8.44 -5.02
C TRP A 5 -3.66 7.26 -5.97
N VAL A 6 -2.61 6.48 -6.15
CA VAL A 6 -2.56 5.29 -7.00
C VAL A 6 -2.23 4.07 -6.16
N LYS A 7 -2.90 2.94 -6.44
CA LYS A 7 -2.65 1.67 -5.75
C LYS A 7 -1.34 1.07 -6.21
N VAL A 8 -0.50 0.64 -5.27
CA VAL A 8 0.79 0.00 -5.54
C VAL A 8 0.91 -1.41 -4.99
N TYR A 9 0.06 -1.78 -4.02
CA TYR A 9 0.05 -3.11 -3.42
C TYR A 9 -1.36 -3.48 -2.94
N THR A 10 -1.71 -4.77 -2.95
CA THR A 10 -2.96 -5.31 -2.39
C THR A 10 -2.69 -6.66 -1.74
N SER A 11 -3.35 -6.92 -0.62
CA SER A 11 -3.30 -8.21 0.09
C SER A 11 -4.60 -8.50 0.82
N HIS A 12 -4.80 -9.75 1.22
CA HIS A 12 -5.84 -10.12 2.18
C HIS A 12 -5.33 -10.05 3.63
N ASP A 13 -4.03 -9.79 3.81
CA ASP A 13 -3.39 -9.66 5.11
C ASP A 13 -3.12 -8.19 5.43
N TYR A 14 -3.79 -7.69 6.47
CA TYR A 14 -3.60 -6.32 6.96
C TYR A 14 -2.16 -6.06 7.40
N PHE A 15 -1.53 -7.02 8.08
CA PHE A 15 -0.16 -6.83 8.59
C PHE A 15 0.84 -6.75 7.46
N LYS A 16 0.69 -7.55 6.40
CA LYS A 16 1.54 -7.43 5.21
C LYS A 16 1.40 -6.05 4.56
N SER A 17 0.18 -5.55 4.45
CA SER A 17 -0.08 -4.23 3.86
C SER A 17 0.51 -3.09 4.71
N GLU A 18 0.46 -3.22 6.03
CA GLU A 18 1.12 -2.28 6.95
C GLU A 18 2.65 -2.32 6.86
N ILE A 19 3.25 -3.51 6.71
CA ILE A 19 4.69 -3.66 6.49
C ILE A 19 5.10 -2.92 5.21
N VAL A 20 4.38 -3.13 4.11
CA VAL A 20 4.63 -2.42 2.86
C VAL A 20 4.52 -0.90 3.04
N ARG A 21 3.46 -0.41 3.72
CA ARG A 21 3.33 1.01 4.03
C ARG A 21 4.53 1.54 4.83
N GLN A 22 4.97 0.80 5.84
CA GLN A 22 6.08 1.20 6.70
C GLN A 22 7.39 1.27 5.92
N VAL A 23 7.70 0.24 5.11
CA VAL A 23 8.89 0.23 4.25
C VAL A 23 8.88 1.41 3.27
N LEU A 24 7.74 1.71 2.63
CA LEU A 24 7.63 2.89 1.77
C LEU A 24 7.88 4.19 2.54
N THR A 25 7.31 4.33 3.74
CA THR A 25 7.47 5.52 4.59
C THR A 25 8.92 5.71 5.03
N GLU A 26 9.64 4.63 5.38
CA GLU A 26 11.06 4.66 5.74
C GLU A 26 11.96 5.13 4.59
N HIS A 27 11.48 4.97 3.35
CA HIS A 27 12.13 5.46 2.13
C HIS A 27 11.56 6.80 1.64
N GLU A 28 10.93 7.59 2.51
CA GLU A 28 10.35 8.91 2.23
C GLU A 28 9.25 8.90 1.15
N VAL A 29 8.55 7.77 1.00
CA VAL A 29 7.38 7.65 0.14
C VAL A 29 6.13 7.59 1.01
N ASP A 30 5.36 8.68 0.98
CA ASP A 30 4.06 8.73 1.68
C ASP A 30 3.11 7.67 1.12
N ALA A 31 2.69 6.77 2.00
CA ALA A 31 1.81 5.65 1.70
C ALA A 31 0.66 5.58 2.70
N VAL A 32 -0.54 5.24 2.21
CA VAL A 32 -1.74 5.04 3.03
C VAL A 32 -2.30 3.64 2.82
N VAL A 33 -2.82 3.05 3.88
CA VAL A 33 -3.50 1.76 3.85
C VAL A 33 -5.01 1.98 3.86
N LEU A 34 -5.69 1.30 2.93
CA LEU A 34 -7.14 1.26 2.85
C LEU A 34 -7.60 -0.17 3.12
N ASP A 35 -8.10 -0.40 4.33
CA ASP A 35 -8.73 -1.66 4.71
C ASP A 35 -10.17 -1.70 4.18
N LYS A 36 -10.43 -2.57 3.20
CA LYS A 36 -11.76 -2.83 2.64
C LYS A 36 -12.36 -4.12 3.17
N GLN A 37 -11.84 -4.68 4.26
CA GLN A 37 -12.34 -5.91 4.85
C GLN A 37 -13.68 -5.68 5.57
N GLY A 38 -14.63 -6.56 5.31
CA GLY A 38 -15.95 -6.54 5.95
C GLY A 38 -16.02 -7.40 7.21
N PHE A 39 -16.72 -6.91 8.24
CA PHE A 39 -17.11 -7.71 9.40
C PHE A 39 -18.24 -8.70 9.07
N PRO A 40 -18.37 -9.83 9.81
CA PRO A 40 -17.58 -10.23 10.99
C PRO A 40 -16.32 -11.02 10.68
N TYR A 41 -16.13 -11.47 9.43
CA TYR A 41 -15.06 -12.40 9.06
C TYR A 41 -13.79 -11.75 8.49
N ARG A 42 -13.72 -10.42 8.41
CA ARG A 42 -12.63 -9.65 7.79
C ARG A 42 -12.27 -10.16 6.40
N ILE A 43 -13.30 -10.34 5.57
CA ILE A 43 -13.14 -10.75 4.18
C ILE A 43 -13.06 -9.50 3.31
N GLY A 44 -12.04 -9.41 2.48
CA GLY A 44 -11.81 -8.31 1.56
C GLY A 44 -10.33 -8.06 1.35
N GLU A 45 -10.04 -6.99 0.62
CA GLU A 45 -8.68 -6.55 0.33
C GLU A 45 -8.24 -5.45 1.29
N VAL A 46 -6.95 -5.41 1.54
CA VAL A 46 -6.23 -4.31 2.17
C VAL A 46 -5.27 -3.79 1.13
N GLU A 47 -5.42 -2.52 0.78
CA GLU A 47 -4.71 -1.91 -0.33
C GLU A 47 -3.75 -0.83 0.18
N VAL A 48 -2.59 -0.69 -0.47
CA VAL A 48 -1.63 0.37 -0.20
C VAL A 48 -1.63 1.34 -1.39
N TYR A 49 -1.78 2.62 -1.07
CA TYR A 49 -1.78 3.71 -2.04
C TYR A 49 -0.65 4.68 -1.77
N VAL A 50 -0.12 5.29 -2.84
CA VAL A 50 0.87 6.37 -2.79
C VAL A 50 0.45 7.51 -3.70
N HIS A 51 1.03 8.68 -3.55
CA HIS A 51 0.89 9.75 -4.54
C HIS A 51 1.43 9.29 -5.92
N GLN A 52 0.74 9.65 -7.00
CA GLN A 52 1.09 9.27 -8.38
C GLN A 52 2.53 9.65 -8.75
N SER A 53 3.04 10.77 -8.23
CA SER A 53 4.43 11.22 -8.40
C SER A 53 5.46 10.22 -7.86
N ASN A 54 5.09 9.39 -6.88
CA ASN A 54 5.95 8.40 -6.24
C ASN A 54 5.76 6.97 -6.77
N PHE A 55 4.88 6.75 -7.76
CA PHE A 55 4.52 5.41 -8.22
C PHE A 55 5.74 4.55 -8.58
N ASN A 56 6.63 5.05 -9.46
CA ASN A 56 7.78 4.27 -9.91
C ASN A 56 8.74 3.94 -8.76
N ARG A 57 9.01 4.91 -7.87
CA ARG A 57 9.87 4.73 -6.70
C ARG A 57 9.27 3.71 -5.73
N ALA A 58 7.96 3.75 -5.51
CA ALA A 58 7.27 2.79 -4.65
C ALA A 58 7.40 1.35 -5.17
N ILE A 59 7.18 1.14 -6.48
CA ILE A 59 7.30 -0.18 -7.10
C ILE A 59 8.74 -0.71 -7.01
N GLU A 60 9.74 0.14 -7.24
CA GLU A 60 11.16 -0.22 -7.10
C GLU A 60 11.49 -0.68 -5.67
N ILE A 61 11.05 0.07 -4.65
CA ILE A 61 11.28 -0.27 -3.25
C ILE A 61 10.63 -1.62 -2.90
N ILE A 62 9.36 -1.83 -3.27
CA ILE A 62 8.62 -3.08 -3.00
C ILE A 62 9.35 -4.28 -3.60
N ILE A 63 9.74 -4.20 -4.88
CA ILE A 63 10.45 -5.29 -5.57
C ILE A 63 11.83 -5.53 -4.94
N SER A 64 12.58 -4.47 -4.63
CA SER A 64 13.92 -4.58 -4.04
C SER A 64 13.92 -5.16 -2.62
N SER A 65 12.80 -5.04 -1.92
CA SER A 65 12.62 -5.51 -0.54
C SER A 65 12.01 -6.92 -0.45
N GLU A 66 11.81 -7.59 -1.60
CA GLU A 66 11.20 -8.93 -1.71
C GLU A 66 9.80 -9.05 -1.04
N LEU A 67 8.99 -7.98 -1.13
CA LEU A 67 7.65 -7.88 -0.54
C LEU A 67 6.52 -8.32 -1.48
#